data_AF-A0ABD0P394-F1
#
_entry.id   AF-A0ABD0P394-F1
#
_cell.length_a   1.000
_cell.length_b   1.000
_cell.length_c   1.000
_cell.angle_alpha   90.00
_cell.angle_beta   90.00
_cell.angle_gamma   90.00
#
_symmetry.space_group_name_H-M   'P 1'
#
loop_
_entity.id
_entity.type
_entity.pdbx_description
1 polymer ?
#
loop_
_entity_poly.entity_id
_entity_poly.type
_entity_poly.pdbx_seq_one_letter_code
_entity_poly.pdbx_strand_id
1 'polypeptide(L)'
;MKCSDLLTDTPALTFTAFHDKISDMKKNCYQCRLSLIKKLGSLLPQIRGKFIEDTALINLLNDHEESPFERSALEQWLKEKEEESDIIKSLLTQLNDSGAKVEINLNKNFMSLEVTHLVIYTFTSLDWTDVLLSKQKTYLSSTKGKNEEKSSESEHKTWLTPDIQRTMRNNLRVFKNLTDLNSNTSVKFIVASKEMENNPGSCILLYENESNEAVCFTPPSKPNCLIIEDVRCRQVVLKVSPPCPATEELKLLYKVKEEKDWTSQTVSKNQNTVTLTDLRPDTEYSIKCAAVGKLNYTVDSDVTRLTFIDQNLIKAK
;
A
#
# COMPACT_ATOMS: atom_id res chain seq x y z
N MET A 1 -28.87 -2.99 -10.80
CA MET A 1 -28.14 -3.60 -11.92
C MET A 1 -26.65 -3.45 -11.68
N LYS A 2 -26.12 -2.22 -11.70
CA LYS A 2 -24.69 -1.91 -11.47
C LYS A 2 -24.03 -2.59 -10.24
N CYS A 3 -24.66 -2.60 -9.06
CA CYS A 3 -24.09 -3.32 -7.91
C CYS A 3 -23.96 -4.83 -8.16
N SER A 4 -24.90 -5.43 -8.91
CA SER A 4 -24.78 -6.85 -9.29
C SER A 4 -23.60 -7.06 -10.23
N ASP A 5 -23.34 -6.13 -11.15
CA ASP A 5 -22.22 -6.21 -12.09
C ASP A 5 -20.89 -6.11 -11.33
N LEU A 6 -20.76 -5.14 -10.41
CA LEU A 6 -19.60 -5.01 -9.51
C LEU A 6 -19.36 -6.24 -8.63
N LEU A 7 -20.41 -6.91 -8.15
CA LEU A 7 -20.28 -8.14 -7.35
C LEU A 7 -19.70 -9.32 -8.14
N THR A 8 -19.78 -9.29 -9.47
CA THR A 8 -19.18 -10.31 -10.33
C THR A 8 -17.72 -10.02 -10.69
N ASP A 9 -17.20 -8.85 -10.28
CA ASP A 9 -15.84 -8.45 -10.61
C ASP A 9 -14.79 -9.11 -9.69
N THR A 10 -13.58 -9.27 -10.22
CA THR A 10 -12.48 -9.99 -9.55
C THR A 10 -12.21 -9.50 -8.12
N PRO A 11 -12.15 -8.18 -7.83
CA PRO A 11 -11.93 -7.71 -6.46
C PRO A 11 -13.02 -8.14 -5.48
N ALA A 12 -14.29 -8.13 -5.90
CA ALA A 12 -15.41 -8.59 -5.07
C ALA A 12 -15.37 -10.11 -4.86
N LEU A 13 -15.00 -10.87 -5.89
CA LEU A 13 -14.81 -12.32 -5.74
C LEU A 13 -13.62 -12.69 -4.85
N THR A 14 -12.64 -11.78 -4.73
CA THR A 14 -11.39 -12.02 -4.01
C THR A 14 -11.45 -11.58 -2.55
N PHE A 15 -11.99 -10.40 -2.28
CA PHE A 15 -11.96 -9.77 -0.97
C PHE A 15 -13.38 -9.60 -0.41
N THR A 16 -13.66 -10.30 0.69
CA THR A 16 -14.97 -10.28 1.36
C THR A 16 -15.37 -8.88 1.79
N ALA A 17 -14.44 -8.09 2.34
CA ALA A 17 -14.71 -6.71 2.75
C ALA A 17 -15.22 -5.83 1.59
N PHE A 18 -14.64 -6.00 0.39
CA PHE A 18 -15.08 -5.25 -0.80
C PHE A 18 -16.45 -5.75 -1.30
N HIS A 19 -16.64 -7.07 -1.34
CA HIS A 19 -17.92 -7.69 -1.67
C HIS A 19 -19.04 -7.22 -0.74
N ASP A 20 -18.81 -7.24 0.56
CA ASP A 20 -19.84 -6.99 1.57
C ASP A 20 -20.33 -5.54 1.51
N LYS A 21 -19.44 -4.57 1.25
CA LYS A 21 -19.83 -3.18 0.99
C LYS A 21 -20.79 -3.05 -0.20
N ILE A 22 -20.52 -3.75 -1.30
CA ILE A 22 -21.39 -3.72 -2.49
C ILE A 22 -22.70 -4.45 -2.25
N SER A 23 -22.65 -5.56 -1.52
CA SER A 23 -23.82 -6.32 -1.10
C SER A 23 -24.74 -5.49 -0.19
N ASP A 24 -24.16 -4.77 0.77
CA ASP A 24 -24.88 -3.87 1.67
C ASP A 24 -25.51 -2.71 0.92
N MET A 25 -24.79 -2.06 -0.01
CA MET A 25 -25.38 -1.01 -0.86
C MET A 25 -26.60 -1.55 -1.63
N LYS A 26 -26.46 -2.70 -2.28
CA LYS A 26 -27.54 -3.35 -3.04
C LYS A 26 -28.74 -3.66 -2.15
N LYS A 27 -28.52 -4.19 -0.95
CA LYS A 27 -29.55 -4.52 0.04
C LYS A 27 -30.25 -3.26 0.55
N ASN A 28 -29.50 -2.24 0.92
CA ASN A 28 -30.02 -0.96 1.40
C ASN A 28 -30.92 -0.29 0.36
N CYS A 29 -30.47 -0.24 -0.90
CA CYS A 29 -31.25 0.30 -2.01
C CYS A 29 -32.56 -0.47 -2.23
N TYR A 30 -32.52 -1.80 -2.15
CA TYR A 30 -33.71 -2.63 -2.24
C TYR A 30 -34.70 -2.35 -1.11
N GLN A 31 -34.20 -2.26 0.14
CA GLN A 31 -35.03 -1.94 1.30
C GLN A 31 -35.67 -0.53 1.20
N CYS A 32 -34.90 0.47 0.79
CA CYS A 32 -35.41 1.83 0.57
C CYS A 32 -36.51 1.84 -0.50
N ARG A 33 -36.28 1.20 -1.65
CA ARG A 33 -37.27 1.08 -2.73
C ARG A 33 -38.56 0.41 -2.26
N LEU A 34 -38.47 -0.70 -1.52
CA LEU A 34 -39.65 -1.38 -0.98
C LEU A 34 -40.44 -0.46 -0.02
N SER A 35 -39.74 0.25 0.86
CA SER A 35 -40.35 1.22 1.78
C SER A 35 -41.08 2.32 1.02
N LEU A 36 -40.44 2.90 -0.01
CA LEU A 36 -41.03 3.95 -0.85
C LEU A 36 -42.28 3.45 -1.60
N ILE A 37 -42.19 2.28 -2.25
CA ILE A 37 -43.34 1.67 -2.95
C ILE A 37 -44.50 1.40 -1.99
N LYS A 38 -44.22 0.92 -0.77
CA LYS A 38 -45.25 0.69 0.25
C LYS A 38 -45.93 1.99 0.67
N LYS A 39 -45.15 3.05 0.93
CA LYS A 39 -45.67 4.38 1.27
C LYS A 39 -46.53 4.93 0.12
N LEU A 40 -46.04 4.90 -1.12
CA LEU A 40 -46.77 5.32 -2.31
C LEU A 40 -48.08 4.52 -2.51
N GLY A 41 -48.02 3.20 -2.36
CA GLY A 41 -49.19 2.32 -2.49
C GLY A 41 -50.29 2.62 -1.48
N SER A 42 -49.93 3.09 -0.28
CA SER A 42 -50.90 3.54 0.73
C SER A 42 -51.38 4.98 0.52
N LEU A 43 -50.51 5.85 0.00
CA LEU A 43 -50.77 7.29 -0.11
C LEU A 43 -51.61 7.64 -1.35
N LEU A 44 -51.30 7.06 -2.51
CA LEU A 44 -51.98 7.37 -3.77
C LEU A 44 -53.49 7.10 -3.76
N PRO A 45 -54.00 5.98 -3.18
CA PRO A 45 -55.45 5.78 -3.06
C PRO A 45 -56.14 6.84 -2.19
N GLN A 46 -55.48 7.28 -1.11
CA GLN A 46 -56.03 8.29 -0.19
C GLN A 46 -56.13 9.67 -0.87
N ILE A 47 -55.11 10.03 -1.66
CA ILE A 47 -55.11 11.24 -2.48
C ILE A 47 -56.22 11.19 -3.53
N ARG A 48 -56.35 10.08 -4.28
CA ARG A 48 -57.41 9.92 -5.28
C ARG A 48 -58.82 9.97 -4.67
N GLY A 49 -58.97 9.45 -3.46
CA GLY A 49 -60.21 9.54 -2.68
C GLY A 49 -60.46 10.93 -2.08
N LYS A 50 -59.56 11.90 -2.28
CA LYS A 50 -59.59 13.26 -1.71
C LYS A 50 -59.60 13.29 -0.17
N PHE A 51 -59.07 12.24 0.47
CA PHE A 51 -58.93 12.17 1.93
C PHE A 51 -57.66 12.88 2.42
N ILE A 52 -56.65 12.99 1.55
CA ILE A 52 -55.36 13.65 1.82
C ILE A 52 -55.02 14.54 0.62
N GLU A 53 -54.37 15.67 0.88
CA GLU A 53 -53.89 16.59 -0.15
C GLU A 53 -52.67 16.06 -0.94
N ASP A 54 -52.54 16.52 -2.19
CA ASP A 54 -51.40 16.20 -3.06
C ASP A 54 -50.04 16.62 -2.45
N THR A 55 -50.04 17.59 -1.51
CA THR A 55 -48.86 18.05 -0.76
C THR A 55 -48.16 16.91 -0.01
N ALA A 56 -48.90 15.89 0.43
CA ALA A 56 -48.32 14.73 1.09
C ALA A 56 -47.44 13.89 0.15
N LEU A 57 -47.76 13.83 -1.14
CA LEU A 57 -46.92 13.16 -2.14
C LEU A 57 -45.64 13.95 -2.39
N ILE A 58 -45.74 15.28 -2.49
CA ILE A 58 -44.58 16.16 -2.66
C ILE A 58 -43.62 15.99 -1.48
N ASN A 59 -44.13 16.01 -0.25
CA ASN A 59 -43.31 15.81 0.95
C ASN A 59 -42.60 14.45 0.95
N LEU A 60 -43.30 13.37 0.56
CA LEU A 60 -42.68 12.04 0.48
C LEU A 60 -41.54 11.98 -0.54
N LEU A 61 -41.68 12.66 -1.68
CA LEU A 61 -40.64 12.73 -2.71
C LEU A 61 -39.46 13.59 -2.24
N ASN A 62 -39.73 14.75 -1.61
CA ASN A 62 -38.69 15.60 -1.04
C ASN A 62 -37.91 14.89 0.08
N ASP A 63 -38.60 14.19 0.99
CA ASP A 63 -37.97 13.37 2.03
C ASP A 63 -37.02 12.31 1.42
N HIS A 64 -37.33 11.80 0.23
CA HIS A 64 -36.46 10.85 -0.48
C HIS A 64 -35.25 11.54 -1.13
N GLU A 65 -35.45 12.70 -1.76
CA GLU A 65 -34.34 13.50 -2.32
C GLU A 65 -33.38 13.99 -1.24
N GLU A 66 -33.86 14.29 -0.03
CA GLU A 66 -33.02 14.68 1.12
C GLU A 66 -32.39 13.48 1.86
N SER A 67 -32.72 12.25 1.47
CA SER A 67 -32.26 11.02 2.14
C SER A 67 -30.86 10.60 1.68
N PRO A 68 -30.14 9.71 2.40
CA PRO A 68 -28.88 9.12 1.94
C PRO A 68 -29.03 8.15 0.75
N PHE A 69 -30.21 8.14 0.11
CA PHE A 69 -30.51 7.42 -1.13
C PHE A 69 -30.74 8.37 -2.31
N GLU A 70 -30.41 9.65 -2.18
CA GLU A 70 -30.41 10.60 -3.30
C GLU A 70 -29.58 10.04 -4.46
N ARG A 71 -30.08 10.23 -5.68
CA ARG A 71 -29.48 9.70 -6.90
C ARG A 71 -28.02 10.09 -7.07
N SER A 72 -27.68 11.36 -6.82
CA SER A 72 -26.33 11.89 -7.03
C SER A 72 -25.31 11.20 -6.11
N ALA A 73 -25.65 11.00 -4.84
CA ALA A 73 -24.83 10.29 -3.86
C ALA A 73 -24.62 8.81 -4.23
N LEU A 74 -25.69 8.14 -4.70
CA LEU A 74 -25.59 6.75 -5.16
C LEU A 74 -24.72 6.65 -6.42
N GLU A 75 -24.92 7.51 -7.41
CA GLU A 75 -24.14 7.50 -8.65
C GLU A 75 -22.66 7.76 -8.39
N GLN A 76 -22.35 8.71 -7.50
CA GLN A 76 -20.98 9.02 -7.09
C GLN A 76 -20.34 7.84 -6.35
N TRP A 77 -21.02 7.24 -5.37
CA TRP A 77 -20.51 6.07 -4.65
C TRP A 77 -20.23 4.89 -5.59
N LEU A 78 -21.11 4.64 -6.56
CA LEU A 78 -20.90 3.57 -7.53
C LEU A 78 -19.67 3.84 -8.40
N LYS A 79 -19.50 5.09 -8.87
CA LYS A 79 -18.32 5.47 -9.66
C LYS A 79 -17.02 5.26 -8.86
N GLU A 80 -17.00 5.64 -7.58
CA GLU A 80 -15.84 5.41 -6.70
C GLU A 80 -15.53 3.93 -6.53
N LYS A 81 -16.56 3.07 -6.44
CA LYS A 81 -16.36 1.62 -6.33
C LYS A 81 -15.94 0.97 -7.65
N GLU A 82 -16.39 1.48 -8.79
CA GLU A 82 -15.90 1.09 -10.11
C GLU A 82 -14.40 1.44 -10.24
N GLU A 83 -13.99 2.66 -9.88
CA GLU A 83 -12.58 3.09 -9.87
C GLU A 83 -11.72 2.28 -8.89
N GLU A 84 -12.22 2.02 -7.68
CA GLU A 84 -11.57 1.17 -6.67
C GLU A 84 -11.36 -0.26 -7.21
N SER A 85 -12.38 -0.82 -7.86
CA SER A 85 -12.31 -2.16 -8.46
C SER A 85 -11.23 -2.23 -9.53
N ASP A 86 -11.17 -1.25 -10.43
CA ASP A 86 -10.18 -1.23 -11.52
C ASP A 86 -8.74 -1.11 -11.00
N ILE A 87 -8.51 -0.29 -9.97
CA ILE A 87 -7.19 -0.16 -9.33
C ILE A 87 -6.79 -1.47 -8.66
N ILE A 88 -7.67 -2.08 -7.86
CA ILE A 88 -7.38 -3.34 -7.17
C ILE A 88 -7.11 -4.44 -8.20
N LYS A 89 -7.91 -4.52 -9.27
CA LYS A 89 -7.72 -5.47 -10.36
C LYS A 89 -6.36 -5.30 -11.03
N SER A 90 -5.96 -4.06 -11.35
CA SER A 90 -4.65 -3.76 -11.92
C SER A 90 -3.50 -4.19 -11.00
N LEU A 91 -3.63 -3.95 -9.69
CA LEU A 91 -2.64 -4.36 -8.69
C LEU A 91 -2.58 -5.89 -8.56
N LEU A 92 -3.72 -6.56 -8.50
CA LEU A 92 -3.80 -8.02 -8.42
C LEU A 92 -3.14 -8.69 -9.63
N THR A 93 -3.40 -8.21 -10.84
CA THR A 93 -2.72 -8.70 -12.05
C THR A 93 -1.21 -8.57 -11.89
N GLN A 94 -0.71 -7.39 -11.50
CA GLN A 94 0.73 -7.18 -11.34
C GLN A 94 1.39 -7.98 -10.22
N LEU A 95 0.64 -8.28 -9.15
CA LEU A 95 1.12 -9.14 -8.05
C LEU A 95 1.16 -10.60 -8.49
N ASN A 96 0.12 -11.07 -9.19
CA ASN A 96 0.07 -12.43 -9.74
C ASN A 96 1.17 -12.65 -10.79
N ASP A 97 1.43 -11.67 -11.65
CA ASP A 97 2.51 -11.71 -12.64
C ASP A 97 3.89 -11.84 -12.00
N SER A 98 4.05 -11.33 -10.76
CA SER A 98 5.28 -11.51 -9.98
C SER A 98 5.39 -12.88 -9.31
N GLY A 99 4.38 -13.74 -9.42
CA GLY A 99 4.36 -15.09 -8.83
C GLY A 99 3.70 -15.17 -7.46
N ALA A 100 3.16 -14.07 -6.92
CA ALA A 100 2.38 -14.10 -5.69
C ALA A 100 1.02 -14.74 -5.93
N LYS A 101 0.52 -15.46 -4.93
CA LYS A 101 -0.83 -16.04 -4.97
C LYS A 101 -1.72 -15.30 -3.99
N VAL A 102 -2.94 -15.01 -4.43
CA VAL A 102 -4.01 -14.58 -3.52
C VAL A 102 -4.28 -15.71 -2.54
N GLU A 103 -4.25 -15.38 -1.25
CA GLU A 103 -4.53 -16.34 -0.19
C GLU A 103 -5.58 -15.76 0.75
N ILE A 104 -6.72 -16.47 0.83
CA ILE A 104 -7.84 -16.08 1.69
C ILE A 104 -7.63 -16.62 3.11
N ASN A 105 -6.90 -17.75 3.26
CA ASN A 105 -6.64 -18.37 4.56
C ASN A 105 -5.15 -18.33 4.92
N LEU A 106 -4.77 -17.28 5.63
CA LEU A 106 -3.41 -17.10 6.13
C LEU A 106 -2.95 -18.25 7.04
N ASN A 107 -3.84 -18.83 7.86
CA ASN A 107 -3.51 -19.92 8.80
C ASN A 107 -2.97 -21.16 8.09
N LYS A 108 -3.42 -21.44 6.86
CA LYS A 108 -2.91 -22.56 6.06
C LYS A 108 -1.42 -22.43 5.73
N ASN A 109 -0.90 -21.20 5.69
CA ASN A 109 0.47 -20.90 5.29
C ASN A 109 1.46 -21.06 6.46
N PHE A 110 1.03 -20.74 7.68
CA PHE A 110 1.82 -20.95 8.89
C PHE A 110 2.08 -22.42 9.21
N MET A 111 1.27 -23.34 8.66
CA MET A 111 1.42 -24.78 8.89
C MET A 111 2.44 -25.47 7.95
N SER A 112 3.03 -24.73 7.00
CA SER A 112 4.01 -25.29 6.05
C SER A 112 5.43 -25.15 6.60
N LEU A 113 6.03 -26.28 6.98
CA LEU A 113 7.41 -26.37 7.48
C LEU A 113 8.49 -26.01 6.43
N GLU A 114 8.12 -25.86 5.15
CA GLU A 114 9.03 -25.50 4.07
C GLU A 114 9.20 -23.98 3.90
N VAL A 115 8.37 -23.18 4.56
CA VAL A 115 8.35 -21.72 4.44
C VAL A 115 9.05 -21.09 5.64
N THR A 116 10.21 -20.46 5.41
CA THR A 116 10.99 -19.79 6.46
C THR A 116 10.52 -18.37 6.72
N HIS A 117 10.12 -17.67 5.66
CA HIS A 117 9.59 -16.32 5.72
C HIS A 117 8.32 -16.20 4.86
N LEU A 118 7.35 -15.45 5.35
CA LEU A 118 6.12 -15.15 4.61
C LEU A 118 6.04 -13.65 4.37
N VAL A 119 6.00 -13.25 3.10
CA VAL A 119 5.86 -11.87 2.65
C VAL A 119 4.46 -11.70 2.05
N ILE A 120 3.69 -10.78 2.62
CA ILE A 120 2.28 -10.54 2.25
C ILE A 120 2.11 -9.12 1.76
N TYR A 121 1.72 -8.95 0.49
CA TYR A 121 1.15 -7.68 0.05
C TYR A 121 -0.26 -7.57 0.63
N THR A 122 -0.44 -6.68 1.60
CA THR A 122 -1.67 -6.56 2.36
C THR A 122 -2.41 -5.30 1.97
N PHE A 123 -3.63 -5.43 1.46
CA PHE A 123 -4.55 -4.31 1.32
C PHE A 123 -5.15 -3.96 2.69
N THR A 124 -4.96 -2.71 3.11
CA THR A 124 -5.21 -2.30 4.51
C THR A 124 -6.44 -1.41 4.70
N SER A 125 -6.99 -0.88 3.60
CA SER A 125 -8.12 0.05 3.63
C SER A 125 -9.42 -0.50 3.04
N LEU A 126 -9.41 -1.73 2.51
CA LEU A 126 -10.61 -2.32 1.90
C LEU A 126 -11.76 -2.51 2.87
N ASP A 127 -11.47 -2.65 4.17
CA ASP A 127 -12.46 -2.86 5.22
C ASP A 127 -12.84 -1.58 5.99
N TRP A 128 -12.24 -0.44 5.64
CA TRP A 128 -12.54 0.82 6.32
C TRP A 128 -14.02 1.17 6.26
N THR A 129 -14.55 1.75 7.32
CA THR A 129 -15.97 2.09 7.41
C THR A 129 -16.41 2.99 6.26
N ASP A 130 -17.50 2.62 5.59
CA ASP A 130 -18.09 3.41 4.51
C ASP A 130 -19.14 4.38 5.07
N VAL A 131 -18.90 5.68 4.88
CA VAL A 131 -19.73 6.75 5.43
C VAL A 131 -21.14 6.72 4.85
N LEU A 132 -21.32 6.44 3.55
CA LEU A 132 -22.65 6.43 2.93
C LEU A 132 -23.45 5.24 3.42
N LEU A 133 -22.84 4.05 3.46
CA LEU A 133 -23.49 2.85 4.00
C LEU A 133 -23.91 3.02 5.45
N SER A 134 -23.09 3.69 6.26
CA SER A 134 -23.39 4.00 7.66
C SER A 134 -24.62 4.92 7.80
N LYS A 135 -24.69 5.99 6.98
CA LYS A 135 -25.85 6.89 6.92
C LYS A 135 -27.11 6.15 6.47
N GLN A 136 -27.02 5.32 5.43
CA GLN A 136 -28.15 4.53 4.93
C GLN A 136 -28.69 3.55 5.98
N LYS A 137 -27.80 2.85 6.69
CA LYS A 137 -28.20 1.93 7.77
C LYS A 137 -28.93 2.67 8.89
N THR A 138 -28.46 3.86 9.25
CA THR A 138 -29.10 4.71 10.26
C THR A 138 -30.48 5.19 9.79
N TYR A 139 -30.59 5.64 8.53
CA TYR A 139 -31.86 6.06 7.94
C TYR A 139 -32.89 4.91 7.87
N LEU A 140 -32.46 3.71 7.47
CA LEU A 140 -33.34 2.54 7.36
C LEU A 140 -33.78 1.99 8.72
N SER A 141 -32.97 2.15 9.77
CA SER A 141 -33.28 1.70 11.13
C SER A 141 -34.09 2.72 11.94
N SER A 142 -34.02 4.01 11.57
CA SER A 142 -34.75 5.09 12.23
C SER A 142 -36.25 4.99 11.95
N THR A 143 -36.93 4.20 12.77
CA THR A 143 -38.40 4.07 12.77
C THR A 143 -39.05 5.11 13.70
N LYS A 144 -38.28 6.04 14.30
CA LYS A 144 -38.80 7.05 15.24
C LYS A 144 -37.96 8.33 15.21
N GLY A 145 -38.65 9.46 15.00
CA GLY A 145 -38.34 10.75 15.62
C GLY A 145 -37.07 11.45 15.15
N LYS A 146 -37.26 12.55 14.41
CA LYS A 146 -36.26 13.59 14.15
C LYS A 146 -35.46 13.90 15.42
N ASN A 147 -34.18 13.55 15.40
CA ASN A 147 -33.09 14.22 16.12
C ASN A 147 -31.81 13.78 15.40
N GLU A 148 -31.56 14.38 14.24
CA GLU A 148 -30.25 14.31 13.63
C GLU A 148 -29.46 15.51 14.14
N GLU A 149 -28.45 15.23 14.97
CA GLU A 149 -27.28 16.09 15.02
C GLU A 149 -26.80 16.25 13.58
N LYS A 150 -26.82 17.49 13.09
CA LYS A 150 -26.13 17.86 11.86
C LYS A 150 -24.65 17.57 12.07
N SER A 151 -24.24 16.34 11.77
CA SER A 151 -22.84 16.00 11.57
C SER A 151 -22.38 16.87 10.41
N SER A 152 -21.63 17.91 10.76
CA SER A 152 -20.91 18.81 9.86
C SER A 152 -20.26 18.04 8.71
N GLU A 153 -20.25 18.69 7.55
CA GLU A 153 -19.58 18.30 6.30
C GLU A 153 -18.35 17.41 6.53
N SER A 154 -18.54 16.12 6.30
CA SER A 154 -17.46 15.27 5.83
C SER A 154 -17.78 15.03 4.37
N GLU A 155 -17.10 15.78 3.50
CA GLU A 155 -16.96 15.44 2.09
C GLU A 155 -16.81 13.91 1.98
N HIS A 156 -17.61 13.26 1.12
CA HIS A 156 -17.39 11.86 0.76
C HIS A 156 -16.00 11.78 0.10
N LYS A 157 -14.96 11.60 0.91
CA LYS A 157 -13.59 11.39 0.46
C LYS A 157 -13.39 9.89 0.37
N THR A 158 -13.31 9.41 -0.86
CA THR A 158 -12.78 8.08 -1.15
C THR A 158 -11.45 7.88 -0.41
N TRP A 159 -11.24 6.69 0.14
CA TRP A 159 -9.97 6.34 0.76
C TRP A 159 -8.83 6.29 -0.26
N LEU A 160 -9.13 6.17 -1.57
CA LEU A 160 -8.17 6.08 -2.66
C LEU A 160 -7.62 7.45 -3.12
N THR A 161 -7.09 8.23 -2.19
CA THR A 161 -6.44 9.50 -2.52
C THR A 161 -5.19 9.29 -3.40
N PRO A 162 -4.74 10.30 -4.17
CA PRO A 162 -3.53 10.19 -4.99
C PRO A 162 -2.27 9.79 -4.21
N ASP A 163 -2.15 10.22 -2.95
CA ASP A 163 -1.03 9.86 -2.09
C ASP A 163 -1.07 8.39 -1.64
N ILE A 164 -2.27 7.88 -1.37
CA ILE A 164 -2.48 6.46 -1.06
C ILE A 164 -2.19 5.60 -2.30
N GLN A 165 -2.65 6.00 -3.49
CA GLN A 165 -2.29 5.30 -4.73
C GLN A 165 -0.78 5.30 -4.97
N ARG A 166 -0.07 6.40 -4.69
CA ARG A 166 1.40 6.47 -4.78
C ARG A 166 2.06 5.49 -3.80
N THR A 167 1.54 5.41 -2.58
CA THR A 167 2.01 4.47 -1.54
C THR A 167 1.83 3.03 -2.00
N MET A 168 0.64 2.66 -2.48
CA MET A 168 0.38 1.32 -3.01
C MET A 168 1.30 0.97 -4.17
N ARG A 169 1.54 1.91 -5.09
CA ARG A 169 2.48 1.72 -6.21
C ARG A 169 3.92 1.52 -5.74
N ASN A 170 4.35 2.25 -4.71
CA ASN A 170 5.68 2.09 -4.14
C ASN A 170 5.83 0.72 -3.45
N ASN A 171 4.83 0.32 -2.66
CA ASN A 171 4.81 -1.02 -2.04
C ASN A 171 4.82 -2.12 -3.11
N LEU A 172 4.10 -1.96 -4.22
CA LEU A 172 4.13 -2.93 -5.32
C LEU A 172 5.54 -3.07 -5.90
N ARG A 173 6.27 -1.96 -6.10
CA ARG A 173 7.66 -2.00 -6.59
C ARG A 173 8.57 -2.74 -5.61
N VAL A 174 8.47 -2.42 -4.33
CA VAL A 174 9.25 -3.07 -3.27
C VAL A 174 8.94 -4.57 -3.22
N PHE A 175 7.67 -4.93 -3.29
CA PHE A 175 7.23 -6.32 -3.28
C PHE A 175 7.77 -7.10 -4.49
N LYS A 176 7.67 -6.56 -5.71
CA LYS A 176 8.24 -7.20 -6.91
C LYS A 176 9.75 -7.42 -6.79
N ASN A 177 10.49 -6.42 -6.32
CA ASN A 177 11.92 -6.54 -6.07
C ASN A 177 12.23 -7.65 -5.06
N LEU A 178 11.44 -7.76 -3.99
CA LEU A 178 11.60 -8.84 -3.01
C LEU A 178 11.37 -10.22 -3.64
N THR A 179 10.34 -10.35 -4.49
CA THR A 179 10.07 -11.60 -5.18
C THR A 179 11.20 -12.00 -6.12
N ASP A 180 11.75 -11.06 -6.88
CA ASP A 180 12.87 -11.30 -7.78
C ASP A 180 14.13 -11.76 -7.02
N LEU A 181 14.46 -11.05 -5.94
CA LEU A 181 15.62 -11.35 -5.07
C LEU A 181 15.53 -12.72 -4.40
N ASN A 182 14.32 -13.21 -4.12
CA ASN A 182 14.08 -14.40 -3.32
C ASN A 182 13.44 -15.56 -4.12
N SER A 183 13.52 -15.51 -5.45
CA SER A 183 12.90 -16.49 -6.37
C SER A 183 13.34 -17.95 -6.16
N ASN A 184 14.53 -18.20 -5.60
CA ASN A 184 15.07 -19.54 -5.34
C ASN A 184 15.27 -19.82 -3.83
N THR A 185 14.45 -19.21 -2.98
CA THR A 185 14.54 -19.33 -1.52
C THR A 185 13.27 -19.92 -0.93
N SER A 186 13.26 -20.21 0.37
CA SER A 186 12.08 -20.65 1.11
C SER A 186 11.13 -19.51 1.53
N VAL A 187 11.24 -18.35 0.88
CA VAL A 187 10.35 -17.20 1.11
C VAL A 187 9.09 -17.37 0.27
N LYS A 188 7.92 -17.29 0.91
CA LYS A 188 6.63 -17.35 0.24
C LYS A 188 6.02 -15.98 0.08
N PHE A 189 5.49 -15.70 -1.12
CA PHE A 189 4.85 -14.44 -1.48
C PHE A 189 3.35 -14.63 -1.70
N ILE A 190 2.54 -13.85 -0.98
CA ILE A 190 1.07 -13.90 -1.09
C ILE A 190 0.44 -12.52 -1.08
N VAL A 191 -0.84 -12.47 -1.43
CA VAL A 191 -1.68 -11.27 -1.40
C VAL A 191 -2.89 -11.51 -0.50
N ALA A 192 -3.18 -10.55 0.39
CA ALA A 192 -4.30 -10.64 1.32
C ALA A 192 -4.86 -9.24 1.64
N SER A 193 -5.95 -9.20 2.41
CA SER A 193 -6.50 -7.96 2.99
C SER A 193 -6.61 -8.09 4.50
N LYS A 194 -6.21 -7.05 5.23
CA LYS A 194 -6.36 -6.93 6.68
C LYS A 194 -6.41 -5.46 7.04
N GLU A 195 -7.44 -5.03 7.75
CA GLU A 195 -7.58 -3.64 8.16
C GLU A 195 -6.40 -3.17 9.02
N MET A 196 -5.82 -2.02 8.65
CA MET A 196 -4.79 -1.34 9.44
C MET A 196 -4.92 0.18 9.28
N GLU A 197 -5.07 0.89 10.39
CA GLU A 197 -5.23 2.36 10.38
C GLU A 197 -3.91 3.08 10.04
N ASN A 198 -2.79 2.62 10.59
CA ASN A 198 -1.49 3.31 10.49
C ASN A 198 -0.84 3.25 9.10
N ASN A 199 -1.33 2.39 8.19
CA ASN A 199 -0.76 2.20 6.86
C ASN A 199 -1.86 2.19 5.80
N PRO A 200 -2.38 3.36 5.39
CA PRO A 200 -3.51 3.41 4.47
C PRO A 200 -3.17 2.90 3.06
N GLY A 201 -4.11 2.19 2.46
CA GLY A 201 -4.06 1.58 1.14
C GLY A 201 -3.42 0.20 1.12
N SER A 202 -2.11 0.13 1.33
CA SER A 202 -1.42 -1.15 1.47
C SER A 202 -0.18 -1.08 2.33
N CYS A 203 0.27 -2.23 2.79
CA CYS A 203 1.62 -2.44 3.33
C CYS A 203 2.14 -3.83 2.95
N ILE A 204 3.43 -4.05 3.17
CA ILE A 204 4.04 -5.37 3.04
C ILE A 204 4.22 -5.91 4.46
N LEU A 205 3.54 -7.00 4.80
CA LEU A 205 3.75 -7.68 6.08
C LEU A 205 4.79 -8.78 5.90
N LEU A 206 5.70 -8.89 6.86
CA LEU A 206 6.72 -9.92 6.91
C LEU A 206 6.58 -10.72 8.21
N TYR A 207 6.45 -12.03 8.08
CA TYR A 207 6.62 -12.98 9.18
C TYR A 207 7.97 -13.66 9.01
N GLU A 208 8.79 -13.65 10.06
CA GLU A 208 10.13 -14.22 10.07
C GLU A 208 10.18 -15.48 10.95
N ASN A 209 10.83 -16.54 10.47
CA ASN A 209 11.25 -17.70 11.26
C ASN A 209 10.15 -18.24 12.20
N GLU A 210 9.02 -18.68 11.62
CA GLU A 210 7.88 -19.25 12.35
C GLU A 210 7.20 -18.29 13.36
N SER A 211 7.54 -16.99 13.34
CA SER A 211 6.86 -15.98 14.17
C SER A 211 5.39 -15.85 13.78
N ASN A 212 4.54 -15.74 14.79
CA ASN A 212 3.12 -15.40 14.64
C ASN A 212 2.86 -13.89 14.56
N GLU A 213 3.89 -13.07 14.83
CA GLU A 213 3.80 -11.62 14.76
C GLU A 213 4.38 -11.11 13.45
N ALA A 214 3.55 -10.39 12.69
CA ALA A 214 3.95 -9.72 11.48
C ALA A 214 4.53 -8.34 11.80
N VAL A 215 5.59 -7.97 11.09
CA VAL A 215 6.10 -6.59 11.04
C VAL A 215 5.82 -5.97 9.68
N CYS A 216 5.55 -4.66 9.64
CA CYS A 216 5.51 -3.93 8.38
C CYS A 216 6.93 -3.83 7.84
N PHE A 217 7.18 -4.45 6.69
CA PHE A 217 8.46 -4.36 6.01
C PHE A 217 8.69 -2.91 5.53
N THR A 218 9.82 -2.36 5.93
CA THR A 218 10.31 -1.07 5.44
C THR A 218 11.64 -1.29 4.73
N PRO A 219 11.77 -0.91 3.45
CA PRO A 219 13.06 -1.00 2.77
C PRO A 219 14.06 0.00 3.39
N PRO A 220 15.37 -0.30 3.36
CA PRO A 220 16.39 0.69 3.69
C PRO A 220 16.24 1.97 2.89
N SER A 221 16.50 3.11 3.53
CA SER A 221 16.63 4.38 2.82
C SER A 221 17.91 4.39 1.99
N LYS A 222 17.89 5.14 0.88
CA LYS A 222 19.09 5.35 0.07
C LYS A 222 20.21 5.93 0.96
N PRO A 223 21.37 5.26 1.07
CA PRO A 223 22.48 5.81 1.83
C PRO A 223 22.96 7.12 1.20
N ASN A 224 23.40 8.05 2.05
CA ASN A 224 24.04 9.28 1.56
C ASN A 224 25.35 8.95 0.82
N CYS A 225 25.72 9.84 -0.09
CA CYS A 225 27.01 9.75 -0.77
C CYS A 225 28.17 9.80 0.23
N LEU A 226 29.20 9.03 -0.09
CA LEU A 226 30.45 9.00 0.66
C LEU A 226 31.15 10.36 0.59
N ILE A 227 31.71 10.80 1.71
CA ILE A 227 32.56 11.99 1.79
C ILE A 227 33.99 11.52 2.00
N ILE A 228 34.91 11.98 1.15
CA ILE A 228 36.34 11.71 1.31
C ILE A 228 36.86 12.62 2.42
N GLU A 229 37.30 12.04 3.54
CA GLU A 229 37.87 12.83 4.65
C GLU A 229 39.38 13.01 4.49
N ASP A 230 40.08 11.96 4.09
CA ASP A 230 41.53 11.98 3.96
C ASP A 230 42.00 11.01 2.87
N VAL A 231 43.07 11.39 2.16
CA VAL A 231 43.72 10.56 1.13
C VAL A 231 45.19 10.46 1.49
N ARG A 232 45.63 9.24 1.85
CA ARG A 232 47.01 8.91 2.22
C ARG A 232 47.60 7.94 1.21
N CYS A 233 48.92 7.72 1.22
CA CYS A 233 49.58 6.80 0.29
C CYS A 233 48.88 5.43 0.25
N ARG A 234 48.25 5.11 -0.90
CA ARG A 234 47.45 3.89 -1.16
C ARG A 234 46.25 3.67 -0.23
N GLN A 235 45.75 4.70 0.44
CA GLN A 235 44.62 4.61 1.37
C GLN A 235 43.68 5.80 1.21
N VAL A 236 42.38 5.56 1.31
CA VAL A 236 41.38 6.64 1.43
C VAL A 236 40.50 6.39 2.63
N VAL A 237 40.32 7.43 3.45
CA VAL A 237 39.40 7.45 4.57
C VAL A 237 38.11 8.08 4.09
N LEU A 238 37.03 7.32 4.16
CA LEU A 238 35.71 7.72 3.71
C LEU A 238 34.79 7.86 4.91
N LYS A 239 34.12 9.00 5.04
CA LYS A 239 33.01 9.17 5.96
C LYS A 239 31.77 8.49 5.42
N VAL A 240 31.13 7.70 6.27
CA VAL A 240 29.87 7.03 5.98
C VAL A 240 28.80 7.61 6.90
N SER A 241 27.62 7.88 6.34
CA SER A 241 26.48 8.31 7.14
C SER A 241 25.93 7.14 7.98
N PRO A 242 25.39 7.42 9.16
CA PRO A 242 24.77 6.39 9.99
C PRO A 242 23.62 5.70 9.23
N PRO A 243 23.50 4.37 9.33
CA PRO A 243 22.44 3.63 8.67
C PRO A 243 21.06 4.00 9.23
N CYS A 244 20.02 3.88 8.39
CA CYS A 244 18.65 4.01 8.86
C CYS A 244 18.20 2.76 9.65
N PRO A 245 17.13 2.82 10.45
CA PRO A 245 16.69 1.68 11.28
C PRO A 245 16.40 0.39 10.49
N ALA A 246 16.03 0.50 9.21
CA ALA A 246 15.74 -0.62 8.33
C ALA A 246 16.99 -1.30 7.73
N THR A 247 18.18 -0.72 7.92
CA THR A 247 19.45 -1.27 7.43
C THR A 247 20.02 -2.25 8.45
N GLU A 248 20.11 -3.52 8.07
CA GLU A 248 20.70 -4.58 8.89
C GLU A 248 22.23 -4.61 8.76
N GLU A 249 22.73 -4.35 7.56
CA GLU A 249 24.15 -4.31 7.23
C GLU A 249 24.44 -3.16 6.25
N LEU A 250 25.55 -2.45 6.46
CA LEU A 250 26.05 -1.42 5.56
C LEU A 250 27.31 -1.94 4.88
N LYS A 251 27.35 -1.95 3.56
CA LYS A 251 28.49 -2.42 2.75
C LYS A 251 29.07 -1.27 1.95
N LEU A 252 30.40 -1.15 1.99
CA LEU A 252 31.15 -0.30 1.08
C LEU A 252 31.50 -1.14 -0.16
N LEU A 253 31.13 -0.65 -1.33
CA LEU A 253 31.40 -1.29 -2.61
C LEU A 253 32.37 -0.42 -3.40
N TYR A 254 33.45 -1.01 -3.89
CA TYR A 254 34.41 -0.32 -4.74
C TYR A 254 34.91 -1.20 -5.88
N LYS A 255 35.30 -0.57 -6.98
CA LYS A 255 35.92 -1.24 -8.12
C LYS A 255 36.79 -0.29 -8.92
N VAL A 256 37.75 -0.83 -9.66
CA VAL A 256 38.43 -0.05 -10.70
C VAL A 256 37.42 0.26 -11.80
N LYS A 257 37.46 1.45 -12.40
CA LYS A 257 36.47 1.91 -13.38
C LYS A 257 36.26 0.95 -14.56
N GLU A 258 37.33 0.28 -14.98
CA GLU A 258 37.33 -0.67 -16.10
C GLU A 258 36.80 -2.06 -15.71
N GLU A 259 36.71 -2.35 -14.40
CA GLU A 259 36.22 -3.63 -13.89
C GLU A 259 34.68 -3.68 -13.90
N LYS A 260 34.15 -4.87 -14.14
CA LYS A 260 32.70 -5.11 -14.05
C LYS A 260 32.26 -5.28 -12.59
N ASP A 261 32.95 -6.15 -11.87
CA ASP A 261 32.53 -6.63 -10.55
C ASP A 261 32.91 -5.66 -9.44
N TRP A 262 32.08 -5.62 -8.40
CA TRP A 262 32.32 -4.79 -7.22
C TRP A 262 32.97 -5.61 -6.11
N THR A 263 34.01 -5.07 -5.49
CA THR A 263 34.54 -5.60 -4.24
C THR A 263 33.74 -5.02 -3.08
N SER A 264 33.38 -5.86 -2.11
CA SER A 264 32.59 -5.45 -0.94
C SER A 264 33.36 -5.52 0.37
N GLN A 265 33.22 -4.49 1.19
CA GLN A 265 33.72 -4.45 2.57
C GLN A 265 32.58 -4.08 3.52
N THR A 266 32.33 -4.90 4.53
CA THR A 266 31.31 -4.62 5.55
C THR A 266 31.75 -3.47 6.45
N VAL A 267 30.83 -2.54 6.70
CA VAL A 267 31.02 -1.38 7.57
C VAL A 267 30.43 -1.69 8.95
N SER A 268 31.22 -1.54 10.00
CA SER A 268 30.74 -1.77 11.37
C SER A 268 29.67 -0.74 11.74
N LYS A 269 28.59 -1.16 12.41
CA LYS A 269 27.44 -0.29 12.77
C LYS A 269 27.81 0.96 13.58
N ASN A 270 28.92 0.93 14.30
CA ASN A 270 29.37 2.03 15.18
C ASN A 270 30.46 2.90 14.54
N GLN A 271 30.84 2.63 13.29
CA GLN A 271 31.90 3.37 12.61
C GLN A 271 31.31 4.40 11.64
N ASN A 272 31.73 5.64 11.79
CA ASN A 272 31.36 6.73 10.88
C ASN A 272 32.41 6.91 9.76
N THR A 273 33.49 6.13 9.79
CA THR A 273 34.61 6.21 8.84
C THR A 273 35.06 4.82 8.46
N VAL A 274 35.36 4.62 7.18
CA VAL A 274 35.89 3.38 6.62
C VAL A 274 37.16 3.70 5.85
N THR A 275 38.20 2.92 6.07
CA THR A 275 39.46 3.06 5.35
C THR A 275 39.55 1.98 4.28
N LEU A 276 39.63 2.40 3.02
CA LEU A 276 40.06 1.53 1.93
C LEU A 276 41.58 1.53 1.88
N THR A 277 42.19 0.35 1.85
CA THR A 277 43.64 0.16 1.76
C THR A 277 44.02 -0.47 0.43
N ASP A 278 45.33 -0.50 0.16
CA ASP A 278 45.92 -1.21 -0.97
C ASP A 278 45.42 -0.75 -2.35
N LEU A 279 45.05 0.55 -2.44
CA LEU A 279 44.66 1.17 -3.69
C LEU A 279 45.87 1.34 -4.62
N ARG A 280 45.67 1.03 -5.90
CA ARG A 280 46.69 1.16 -6.94
C ARG A 280 46.88 2.64 -7.29
N PRO A 281 48.13 3.12 -7.38
CA PRO A 281 48.41 4.45 -7.91
C PRO A 281 47.95 4.58 -9.37
N ASP A 282 47.72 5.83 -9.78
CA ASP A 282 47.28 6.25 -11.10
C ASP A 282 46.05 5.51 -11.63
N THR A 283 45.16 5.12 -10.70
CA THR A 283 43.96 4.31 -10.98
C THR A 283 42.70 5.06 -10.56
N GLU A 284 41.68 5.04 -11.42
CA GLU A 284 40.36 5.60 -11.13
C GLU A 284 39.43 4.53 -10.54
N TYR A 285 38.93 4.80 -9.34
CA TYR A 285 38.01 3.95 -8.59
C TYR A 285 36.60 4.52 -8.61
N SER A 286 35.62 3.63 -8.73
CA SER A 286 34.21 3.92 -8.44
C SER A 286 33.87 3.32 -7.09
N ILE A 287 33.24 4.10 -6.22
CA ILE A 287 32.95 3.73 -4.84
C ILE A 287 31.49 4.11 -4.52
N LYS A 288 30.76 3.23 -3.83
CA LYS A 288 29.39 3.48 -3.36
C LYS A 288 29.14 2.75 -2.05
N CYS A 289 28.10 3.16 -1.31
CA CYS A 289 27.57 2.43 -0.18
C CYS A 289 26.32 1.66 -0.57
N ALA A 290 26.13 0.49 0.02
CA ALA A 290 24.92 -0.32 -0.10
C ALA A 290 24.35 -0.56 1.28
N ALA A 291 23.12 -0.10 1.53
CA ALA A 291 22.36 -0.48 2.71
C ALA A 291 21.58 -1.75 2.41
N VAL A 292 21.92 -2.82 3.13
CA VAL A 292 21.26 -4.13 3.04
C VAL A 292 20.28 -4.23 4.21
N GLY A 293 19.01 -4.47 3.88
CA GLY A 293 17.95 -4.72 4.85
C GLY A 293 17.50 -6.17 4.84
N LYS A 294 16.37 -6.41 5.49
CA LYS A 294 15.70 -7.71 5.56
C LYS A 294 15.52 -8.34 4.18
N LEU A 295 15.60 -9.68 4.13
CA LEU A 295 15.48 -10.46 2.90
C LEU A 295 16.45 -10.02 1.79
N ASN A 296 17.64 -9.54 2.19
CA ASN A 296 18.70 -9.03 1.31
C ASN A 296 18.29 -7.83 0.42
N TYR A 297 17.21 -7.13 0.77
CA TYR A 297 16.79 -5.94 0.03
C TYR A 297 17.87 -4.86 0.12
N THR A 298 18.47 -4.50 -1.01
CA THR A 298 19.64 -3.63 -1.05
C THR A 298 19.34 -2.32 -1.76
N VAL A 299 19.76 -1.20 -1.18
CA VAL A 299 19.68 0.14 -1.79
C VAL A 299 21.06 0.78 -1.82
N ASP A 300 21.47 1.18 -3.01
CA ASP A 300 22.77 1.77 -3.27
C ASP A 300 22.75 3.31 -3.20
N SER A 301 23.83 3.90 -2.69
CA SER A 301 24.13 5.33 -2.82
C SER A 301 24.50 5.69 -4.26
N ASP A 302 24.61 6.99 -4.54
CA ASP A 302 25.27 7.42 -5.77
C ASP A 302 26.76 7.02 -5.75
N VAL A 303 27.31 6.86 -6.95
CA VAL A 303 28.70 6.47 -7.15
C VAL A 303 29.61 7.69 -7.05
N THR A 304 30.56 7.66 -6.12
CA THR A 304 31.66 8.61 -6.03
C THR A 304 32.84 8.09 -6.85
N ARG A 305 33.48 8.97 -7.63
CA ARG A 305 34.70 8.64 -8.39
C ARG A 305 35.92 9.24 -7.70
N LEU A 306 36.98 8.45 -7.58
CA LEU A 306 38.24 8.85 -6.98
C LEU A 306 39.39 8.47 -7.91
N THR A 307 40.24 9.42 -8.26
CA THR A 307 41.50 9.13 -8.94
C THR A 307 42.64 9.19 -7.94
N PHE A 308 43.32 8.07 -7.74
CA PHE A 308 44.47 8.02 -6.85
C PHE A 308 45.74 8.33 -7.67
N ILE A 309 46.43 9.44 -7.42
CA ILE A 309 47.66 9.82 -8.14
C ILE A 309 48.87 9.60 -7.23
N ASP A 310 49.96 9.02 -7.75
CA ASP A 310 51.18 8.85 -6.95
C ASP A 310 51.81 10.21 -6.61
N GLN A 311 51.82 10.58 -5.32
CA GLN A 311 52.44 11.83 -4.85
C GLN A 311 53.97 11.83 -4.99
N ASN A 312 54.61 10.67 -5.22
CA ASN A 312 56.05 10.61 -5.50
C ASN A 312 56.43 11.22 -6.86
N LEU A 313 55.48 11.36 -7.79
CA LEU A 313 55.69 12.02 -9.08
C LEU A 313 55.59 13.55 -9.00
N ILE A 314 54.98 14.10 -7.95
CA ILE A 314 54.80 15.56 -7.79
C ILE A 314 56.00 16.20 -7.09
N LYS A 315 56.76 15.44 -6.29
CA LYS A 315 57.97 15.92 -5.60
C LYS A 315 59.26 15.82 -6.43
N ALA A 316 59.18 15.40 -7.69
CA ALA A 316 60.31 15.24 -8.60
C ALA A 316 60.40 16.33 -9.69
N LYS A 317 59.85 17.52 -9.43
CA LYS A 317 59.98 18.71 -10.29
C LYS A 317 60.56 19.88 -9.54
#